data_AF-A0A8C4ND18-F1
#
_entry.id   AF-A0A8C4ND18-F1
#
_cell.length_a   1.000
_cell.length_b   1.000
_cell.length_c   1.000
_cell.angle_alpha   90.00
_cell.angle_beta   90.00
_cell.angle_gamma   90.00
#
_symmetry.space_group_name_H-M   'P 1'
#
loop_
_entity.id
_entity.type
_entity.pdbx_description
1 polymer ?
#
loop_
_entity_poly.entity_id
_entity_poly.type
_entity_poly.pdbx_seq_one_letter_code
_entity_poly.pdbx_strand_id
1 'polypeptide(L)'
;MFLSVAAGNAAPTNNPDLYEEVKLYKNAREREKYDNMAELFAVVKTMQALEKAYIKDCVTSNEYTAACSRLLVQYKAAFKQVQGSEFQTIQDFCNKFKLDCPLAMERIREERPITIRDDKGNLNRCIADIVSLFITVMDKLRLEIRAMDEIQPDLRELMETMSRMSSLPSGFEGKERVNSWLVFLSYLVYFFLSFQAST
;
A
#
# COMPACT_ATOMS: atom_id res chain seq x y z
N MET A 1 -3.41 -78.23 3.23
CA MET A 1 -4.51 -77.28 3.04
C MET A 1 -3.96 -76.09 2.27
N PHE A 2 -4.15 -76.07 0.96
CA PHE A 2 -3.75 -74.95 0.10
C PHE A 2 -4.94 -73.99 0.00
N LEU A 3 -4.74 -72.74 0.43
CA LEU A 3 -5.74 -71.68 0.28
C LEU A 3 -5.77 -71.26 -1.20
N SER A 4 -6.93 -71.44 -1.82
CA SER A 4 -7.24 -70.97 -3.16
C SER A 4 -7.18 -69.44 -3.19
N VAL A 5 -6.27 -68.88 -4.00
CA VAL A 5 -6.32 -67.47 -4.38
C VAL A 5 -7.53 -67.29 -5.29
N ALA A 6 -8.54 -66.59 -4.80
CA ALA A 6 -9.64 -66.14 -5.64
C ALA A 6 -9.06 -65.19 -6.69
N ALA A 7 -8.98 -65.66 -7.94
CA ALA A 7 -8.77 -64.83 -9.11
C ALA A 7 -9.98 -63.88 -9.23
N GLY A 8 -9.86 -62.71 -8.61
CA GLY A 8 -10.78 -61.62 -8.88
C GLY A 8 -10.62 -61.23 -10.34
N ASN A 9 -11.65 -61.52 -11.15
CA ASN A 9 -11.85 -60.92 -12.46
C ASN A 9 -11.98 -59.40 -12.30
N ALA A 10 -10.86 -58.69 -12.22
CA ALA A 10 -10.82 -57.26 -12.47
C ALA A 10 -10.88 -57.10 -13.99
N ALA A 11 -12.08 -56.87 -14.53
CA ALA A 11 -12.20 -56.34 -15.88
C ALA A 11 -11.30 -55.10 -15.98
N PRO A 12 -10.52 -54.90 -17.06
CA PRO A 12 -9.79 -53.66 -17.24
C PRO A 12 -10.83 -52.54 -17.22
N THR A 13 -10.79 -51.71 -16.18
CA THR A 13 -11.60 -50.51 -16.07
C THR A 13 -11.10 -49.55 -17.13
N ASN A 14 -11.61 -49.72 -18.35
CA ASN A 14 -11.31 -48.85 -19.48
C ASN A 14 -11.88 -47.47 -19.13
N ASN A 15 -11.04 -46.56 -18.65
CA ASN A 15 -11.45 -45.21 -18.31
C ASN A 15 -11.33 -44.31 -19.56
N PRO A 16 -12.45 -43.96 -20.21
CA PRO A 16 -12.44 -43.17 -21.44
C PRO A 16 -11.82 -41.78 -21.25
N ASP A 17 -11.84 -41.24 -20.03
CA ASP A 17 -11.28 -39.91 -19.72
C ASP A 17 -9.77 -39.82 -19.95
N LEU A 18 -9.06 -40.96 -19.99
CA LEU A 18 -7.62 -41.01 -20.23
C LEU A 18 -7.24 -40.85 -21.71
N TYR A 19 -8.21 -40.94 -22.62
CA TYR A 19 -7.98 -40.83 -24.06
C TYR A 19 -8.30 -39.44 -24.63
N GLU A 20 -8.76 -38.51 -23.79
CA GLU A 20 -9.07 -37.13 -24.18
C GLU A 20 -8.13 -36.13 -23.48
N GLU A 21 -7.66 -35.12 -24.23
CA GLU A 21 -6.87 -34.04 -23.66
C GLU A 21 -7.72 -33.09 -22.82
N VAL A 22 -7.31 -32.91 -21.56
CA VAL A 22 -7.99 -31.99 -20.64
C VAL A 22 -7.68 -30.53 -21.02
N LYS A 23 -8.73 -29.74 -21.21
CA LYS A 23 -8.63 -28.30 -21.47
C LYS A 23 -8.82 -27.51 -20.18
N LEU A 24 -8.04 -26.44 -20.03
CA LEU A 24 -8.12 -25.56 -18.86
C LEU A 24 -9.47 -24.82 -18.76
N TYR A 25 -10.04 -24.45 -19.91
CA TYR A 25 -11.33 -23.77 -20.01
C TYR A 25 -12.21 -24.40 -21.10
N LYS A 26 -13.52 -24.27 -20.96
CA LYS A 26 -14.53 -24.75 -21.93
C LYS A 26 -15.33 -23.62 -22.57
N ASN A 27 -15.25 -22.40 -22.05
CA ASN A 27 -15.99 -21.24 -22.54
C ASN A 27 -15.18 -19.93 -22.41
N ALA A 28 -15.66 -18.87 -23.05
CA ALA A 28 -14.98 -17.56 -23.09
C ALA A 28 -14.81 -16.92 -21.70
N ARG A 29 -15.79 -17.09 -20.80
CA ARG A 29 -15.75 -16.56 -19.44
C ARG A 29 -14.69 -17.24 -18.58
N GLU A 30 -14.57 -18.56 -18.68
CA GLU A 30 -13.50 -19.32 -18.00
C GLU A 30 -12.13 -18.92 -18.54
N ARG A 31 -12.00 -18.73 -19.86
CA ARG A 31 -10.74 -18.27 -20.45
C ARG A 31 -10.30 -16.93 -19.86
N GLU A 32 -11.19 -15.93 -19.85
CA GLU A 32 -10.90 -14.61 -19.26
C GLU A 32 -10.55 -14.72 -17.77
N LYS A 33 -11.27 -15.57 -17.02
CA LYS A 33 -10.96 -15.85 -15.61
C LYS A 33 -9.51 -16.35 -15.46
N TYR A 34 -9.09 -17.32 -16.26
CA TYR A 34 -7.73 -17.86 -16.19
C TYR A 34 -6.67 -16.89 -16.70
N ASP A 35 -6.98 -16.06 -17.70
CA ASP A 35 -6.09 -15.00 -18.17
C ASP A 35 -5.79 -13.99 -17.03
N ASN A 36 -6.82 -13.55 -16.31
CA ASN A 36 -6.64 -12.65 -15.16
C ASN A 36 -5.84 -13.30 -14.03
N MET A 37 -6.06 -14.60 -13.78
CA MET A 37 -5.28 -15.36 -12.79
C MET A 37 -3.82 -15.52 -13.21
N ALA A 38 -3.56 -15.76 -14.50
CA ALA A 38 -2.23 -15.88 -15.05
C ALA A 38 -1.47 -14.55 -14.91
N GLU A 39 -2.13 -13.42 -15.16
CA GLU A 39 -1.54 -12.09 -14.99
C GLU A 39 -1.17 -11.82 -13.52
N LEU A 40 -2.09 -12.08 -12.58
CA LEU A 40 -1.79 -11.95 -11.14
C LEU A 40 -0.61 -12.84 -10.72
N PHE A 41 -0.60 -14.09 -11.17
CA PHE A 41 0.49 -15.04 -10.90
C PHE A 41 1.83 -14.50 -11.43
N ALA A 42 1.84 -14.01 -12.67
CA ALA A 42 3.02 -13.45 -13.32
C ALA A 42 3.56 -12.22 -12.59
N VAL A 43 2.68 -11.29 -12.20
CA VAL A 43 3.07 -10.08 -11.45
C VAL A 43 3.71 -10.44 -10.11
N VAL A 44 3.10 -11.34 -9.33
CA VAL A 44 3.65 -11.77 -8.03
C VAL A 44 4.99 -12.48 -8.20
N LYS A 45 5.12 -13.35 -9.21
CA LYS A 45 6.39 -14.05 -9.49
C LYS A 45 7.48 -13.10 -9.96
N THR A 46 7.12 -12.08 -10.74
CA THR A 46 8.04 -11.04 -11.21
C THR A 46 8.52 -10.18 -10.05
N MET A 47 7.63 -9.80 -9.13
CA MET A 47 8.00 -9.09 -7.92
C MET A 47 8.98 -9.90 -7.06
N GLN A 48 8.73 -11.20 -6.89
CA GLN A 48 9.65 -12.11 -6.18
C GLN A 48 11.04 -12.16 -6.85
N ALA A 49 11.10 -12.17 -8.17
CA ALA A 49 12.35 -12.16 -8.92
C ALA A 49 13.09 -10.82 -8.77
N LEU A 50 12.37 -9.70 -8.81
CA LEU A 50 12.92 -8.36 -8.60
C LEU A 50 13.55 -8.22 -7.21
N GLU A 51 12.85 -8.68 -6.17
CA GLU A 51 13.38 -8.69 -4.79
C GLU A 51 14.69 -9.49 -4.70
N LYS A 52 14.73 -10.68 -5.31
CA LYS A 52 15.95 -11.50 -5.35
C LYS A 52 17.09 -10.82 -6.12
N ALA A 53 16.79 -10.15 -7.23
CA ALA A 53 17.79 -9.43 -8.01
C ALA A 53 18.38 -8.27 -7.22
N TYR A 54 17.54 -7.54 -6.47
CA TYR A 54 18.00 -6.45 -5.61
C TYR A 54 18.87 -6.95 -4.44
N ILE A 55 18.48 -8.05 -3.77
CA ILE A 55 19.30 -8.67 -2.72
C ILE A 55 20.68 -9.12 -3.25
N LYS A 56 20.75 -9.53 -4.52
CA LYS A 56 21.98 -9.94 -5.20
C LYS A 56 22.76 -8.77 -5.81
N ASP A 57 22.35 -7.53 -5.53
CA ASP A 57 22.98 -6.30 -6.04
C ASP A 57 23.07 -6.26 -7.58
N CYS A 58 22.10 -6.89 -8.25
CA CYS A 58 22.03 -6.94 -9.72
C CYS A 58 21.28 -5.75 -10.32
N VAL A 59 20.68 -4.90 -9.49
CA VAL A 59 19.84 -3.76 -9.89
C VAL A 59 20.10 -2.61 -8.95
N THR A 60 20.21 -1.40 -9.48
CA THR A 60 20.45 -0.22 -8.64
C THR A 60 19.23 0.13 -7.78
N SER A 61 19.44 0.86 -6.68
CA SER A 61 18.37 1.31 -5.79
C SER A 61 17.26 2.09 -6.52
N ASN A 62 17.63 2.98 -7.44
CA ASN A 62 16.67 3.81 -8.18
C ASN A 62 15.82 2.97 -9.14
N GLU A 63 16.45 2.07 -9.91
CA GLU A 63 15.75 1.19 -10.84
C GLU A 63 14.81 0.23 -10.11
N TYR A 64 15.30 -0.38 -9.02
CA TYR A 64 14.50 -1.23 -8.15
C TYR A 64 13.27 -0.48 -7.61
N THR A 65 13.47 0.72 -7.06
CA THR A 65 12.37 1.49 -6.43
C THR A 65 11.30 1.83 -7.46
N ALA A 66 11.69 2.24 -8.66
CA ALA A 66 10.76 2.55 -9.74
C ALA A 66 10.02 1.30 -10.25
N ALA A 67 10.73 0.18 -10.42
CA ALA A 67 10.15 -1.09 -10.88
C ALA A 67 9.19 -1.70 -9.86
N CYS A 68 9.60 -1.74 -8.58
CA CYS A 68 8.80 -2.29 -7.48
C CYS A 68 7.51 -1.46 -7.28
N SER A 69 7.61 -0.13 -7.32
CA SER A 69 6.43 0.76 -7.25
C SER A 69 5.42 0.48 -8.37
N ARG A 70 5.90 0.28 -9.62
CA ARG A 70 5.02 -0.09 -10.75
C ARG A 70 4.38 -1.47 -10.54
N LEU A 71 5.16 -2.47 -10.13
CA LEU A 71 4.65 -3.83 -9.88
C LEU A 71 3.62 -3.87 -8.76
N LEU A 72 3.76 -3.05 -7.71
CA LEU A 72 2.76 -2.94 -6.64
C LEU A 72 1.43 -2.36 -7.14
N VAL A 73 1.47 -1.36 -8.02
CA VAL A 73 0.26 -0.81 -8.67
C VAL A 73 -0.39 -1.86 -9.58
N GLN A 74 0.41 -2.54 -10.41
CA GLN A 74 -0.07 -3.62 -11.28
C GLN A 74 -0.68 -4.77 -10.47
N TYR A 75 -0.04 -5.15 -9.37
CA TYR A 75 -0.55 -6.16 -8.44
C TYR A 75 -1.93 -5.78 -7.91
N LYS A 76 -2.13 -4.54 -7.44
CA LYS A 76 -3.43 -4.08 -6.93
C LYS A 76 -4.52 -4.19 -8.00
N ALA A 77 -4.21 -3.81 -9.24
CA ALA A 77 -5.15 -3.93 -10.36
C ALA A 77 -5.45 -5.39 -10.72
N ALA A 78 -4.42 -6.23 -10.85
CA ALA A 78 -4.56 -7.66 -11.18
C ALA A 78 -5.32 -8.42 -10.09
N PHE A 79 -4.98 -8.18 -8.82
CA PHE A 79 -5.67 -8.82 -7.70
C PHE A 79 -7.14 -8.42 -7.64
N LYS A 80 -7.49 -7.15 -7.91
CA LYS A 80 -8.88 -6.70 -7.98
C LYS A 80 -9.70 -7.42 -9.05
N GLN A 81 -9.09 -7.82 -10.17
CA GLN A 81 -9.77 -8.58 -11.23
C GLN A 81 -10.00 -10.05 -10.86
N VAL A 82 -9.13 -10.62 -10.02
CA VAL A 82 -9.21 -12.01 -9.54
C VAL A 82 -10.03 -12.14 -8.24
N GLN A 83 -10.11 -11.06 -7.46
CA GLN A 83 -10.78 -11.03 -6.17
C GLN A 83 -12.27 -11.38 -6.32
N GLY A 84 -12.72 -12.32 -5.50
CA GLY A 84 -14.09 -12.81 -5.54
C GLY A 84 -14.37 -13.82 -4.43
N SER A 85 -15.40 -14.64 -4.61
CA SER A 85 -15.76 -15.67 -3.63
C SER A 85 -14.71 -16.77 -3.48
N GLU A 86 -13.95 -17.07 -4.54
CA GLU A 86 -12.90 -18.10 -4.53
C GLU A 86 -11.58 -17.59 -3.91
N PHE A 87 -11.25 -16.31 -4.13
CA PHE A 87 -10.01 -15.70 -3.66
C PHE A 87 -10.34 -14.36 -2.98
N GLN A 88 -10.50 -14.39 -1.66
CA GLN A 88 -10.75 -13.19 -0.89
C GLN A 88 -9.44 -12.44 -0.62
N THR A 89 -8.39 -13.20 -0.34
CA THR A 89 -7.04 -12.71 -0.03
C THR A 89 -6.02 -13.25 -1.03
N ILE A 90 -4.89 -12.56 -1.16
CA ILE A 90 -3.78 -13.02 -2.00
C ILE A 90 -3.17 -14.33 -1.46
N GLN A 91 -3.27 -14.57 -0.15
CA GLN A 91 -2.82 -15.80 0.49
C GLN A 91 -3.62 -17.01 -0.01
N ASP A 92 -4.94 -16.87 -0.19
CA ASP A 92 -5.80 -17.93 -0.73
C ASP A 92 -5.33 -18.33 -2.13
N PHE A 93 -5.04 -17.33 -2.97
CA PHE A 93 -4.54 -17.53 -4.33
C PHE A 93 -3.18 -18.22 -4.33
N CYS A 94 -2.23 -17.74 -3.52
CA CYS A 94 -0.91 -18.34 -3.42
C CYS A 94 -0.97 -19.79 -2.92
N ASN A 95 -1.84 -20.09 -1.95
CA ASN A 95 -2.01 -21.44 -1.41
C ASN A 95 -2.61 -22.40 -2.43
N LYS A 96 -3.60 -21.94 -3.21
CA LYS A 96 -4.27 -22.72 -4.26
C LYS A 96 -3.30 -23.09 -5.38
N PHE A 97 -2.51 -22.14 -5.86
CA PHE A 97 -1.59 -22.33 -6.98
C PHE A 97 -0.15 -22.65 -6.57
N LYS A 98 0.09 -22.92 -5.27
CA LYS A 98 1.41 -23.24 -4.70
C LYS A 98 2.49 -22.21 -5.04
N LEU A 99 2.11 -20.93 -4.99
CA LEU A 99 2.97 -19.81 -5.31
C LEU A 99 3.79 -19.40 -4.07
N ASP A 100 4.96 -20.01 -3.89
CA ASP A 100 5.89 -19.69 -2.82
C ASP A 100 6.75 -18.46 -3.17
N CYS A 101 6.32 -17.29 -2.69
CA CYS A 101 6.93 -15.98 -2.99
C CYS A 101 7.04 -15.09 -1.73
N PRO A 102 7.80 -15.49 -0.70
CA PRO A 102 7.78 -14.81 0.61
C PRO A 102 8.24 -13.35 0.55
N LEU A 103 9.15 -12.99 -0.37
CA LEU A 103 9.64 -11.61 -0.50
C LEU A 103 8.56 -10.71 -1.13
N ALA A 104 7.90 -11.19 -2.18
CA ALA A 104 6.78 -10.48 -2.79
C ALA A 104 5.64 -10.29 -1.78
N MET A 105 5.34 -11.30 -0.95
CA MET A 105 4.30 -11.19 0.08
C MET A 105 4.63 -10.10 1.11
N GLU A 106 5.90 -9.92 1.49
CA GLU A 106 6.31 -8.85 2.41
C GLU A 106 6.12 -7.47 1.76
N ARG A 107 6.50 -7.30 0.49
CA ARG A 107 6.30 -6.05 -0.24
C ARG A 107 4.82 -5.71 -0.44
N ILE A 108 4.00 -6.72 -0.74
CA ILE A 108 2.54 -6.57 -0.84
C ILE A 108 1.96 -6.16 0.51
N ARG A 109 2.42 -6.75 1.62
CA ARG A 109 1.96 -6.39 2.97
C ARG A 109 2.31 -4.94 3.33
N GLU A 110 3.50 -4.49 3.00
CA GLU A 110 3.95 -3.11 3.29
C GLU A 110 3.47 -2.08 2.27
N GLU A 111 3.00 -2.53 1.10
CA GLU A 111 2.60 -1.71 -0.05
C GLU A 111 3.66 -0.72 -0.55
N ARG A 112 4.94 -1.00 -0.33
CA ARG A 112 6.06 -0.15 -0.78
C ARG A 112 7.37 -0.91 -1.01
N PRO A 113 8.29 -0.38 -1.81
CA PRO A 113 9.64 -0.92 -1.98
C PRO A 113 10.45 -0.91 -0.69
N ILE A 114 11.39 -1.85 -0.52
CA ILE A 114 12.23 -1.96 0.70
C ILE A 114 13.13 -0.73 0.95
N THR A 115 13.44 0.02 -0.11
CA THR A 115 14.24 1.25 -0.08
C THR A 115 13.49 2.41 0.57
N ILE A 116 12.17 2.40 0.50
CA ILE A 116 11.31 3.40 1.13
C ILE A 116 10.98 2.90 2.53
N ARG A 117 11.77 3.36 3.51
CA ARG A 117 11.47 3.09 4.92
C ARG A 117 10.25 3.89 5.34
N ASP A 118 9.46 3.29 6.23
CA ASP A 118 8.44 3.98 7.01
C ASP A 118 9.02 5.26 7.63
N ASP A 119 8.25 6.35 7.61
CA ASP A 119 8.47 7.52 8.46
C ASP A 119 8.40 7.18 9.96
N LYS A 120 8.30 5.91 10.36
CA LYS A 120 8.34 5.49 11.77
C LYS A 120 9.67 5.83 12.45
N GLY A 121 10.79 5.81 11.72
CA GLY A 121 12.05 6.36 12.23
C GLY A 121 11.99 7.90 12.41
N ASN A 122 11.12 8.55 11.64
CA ASN A 122 10.80 9.97 11.69
C ASN A 122 9.60 10.26 12.62
N LEU A 123 8.94 9.26 13.23
CA LEU A 123 7.75 9.49 14.06
C LEU A 123 8.14 10.29 15.30
N ASN A 124 9.16 9.83 16.02
CA ASN A 124 9.64 10.51 17.23
C ASN A 124 10.15 11.93 16.91
N ARG A 125 10.78 12.10 15.75
CA ARG A 125 11.24 13.41 15.27
C ARG A 125 10.05 14.30 14.89
N CYS A 126 9.08 13.79 14.14
CA CYS A 126 7.87 14.51 13.76
C CYS A 126 7.02 14.87 14.99
N ILE A 127 6.95 13.99 16.00
CA ILE A 127 6.35 14.31 17.31
C ILE A 127 7.13 15.43 17.99
N ALA A 128 8.46 15.34 18.04
CA ALA A 128 9.31 16.37 18.65
C ALA A 128 9.15 17.74 17.94
N ASP A 129 9.11 17.75 16.61
CA ASP A 129 8.92 18.96 15.81
C ASP A 129 7.53 19.57 16.04
N ILE A 130 6.46 18.75 16.06
CA ILE A 130 5.10 19.21 16.38
C ILE A 130 5.03 19.79 17.79
N VAL A 131 5.60 19.10 18.79
CA VAL A 131 5.61 19.57 20.18
C VAL A 131 6.41 20.87 20.30
N SER A 132 7.57 20.96 19.66
CA SER A 132 8.39 22.17 19.63
C SER A 132 7.63 23.35 19.04
N LEU A 133 6.99 23.17 17.87
CA LEU A 133 6.22 24.23 17.22
C LEU A 133 5.01 24.66 18.05
N PHE A 134 4.33 23.75 18.74
CA PHE A 134 3.26 24.10 19.68
C PHE A 134 3.78 24.95 20.85
N ILE A 135 4.93 24.59 21.42
CA ILE A 135 5.56 25.38 22.49
C ILE A 135 5.94 26.77 21.96
N THR A 136 6.57 26.85 20.79
CA THR A 136 6.97 28.12 20.16
C THR A 136 5.78 29.04 19.93
N VAL A 137 4.69 28.55 19.32
CA VAL A 137 3.47 29.35 19.09
C VAL A 137 2.86 29.80 20.42
N MET A 138 2.79 28.89 21.41
CA MET A 138 2.24 29.21 22.73
C MET A 138 3.06 30.27 23.46
N ASP A 139 4.39 30.18 23.40
CA ASP A 139 5.30 31.12 24.04
C ASP A 139 5.25 32.49 23.36
N LYS A 140 5.18 32.56 22.03
CA LYS A 140 4.92 33.82 21.30
C LYS A 140 3.66 34.51 21.80
N LEU A 141 2.56 33.77 21.95
CA LEU A 141 1.30 34.30 22.48
C LEU A 141 1.41 34.77 23.94
N ARG A 142 2.14 34.03 24.79
CA ARG A 142 2.39 34.41 26.20
C ARG A 142 3.26 35.65 26.34
N LEU A 143 4.18 35.87 25.42
CA LEU A 143 5.01 37.07 25.32
C LEU A 143 4.26 38.27 24.71
N GLU A 144 2.94 38.15 24.50
CA GLU A 144 2.10 39.15 23.85
C GLU A 144 2.54 39.55 22.43
N ILE A 145 3.25 38.65 21.74
CA ILE A 145 3.52 38.82 20.30
C ILE A 145 2.18 38.60 19.60
N ARG A 146 1.64 39.68 19.04
CA ARG A 146 0.33 39.72 18.34
C ARG A 146 0.47 40.03 16.85
N ALA A 147 1.70 40.27 16.39
CA ALA A 147 2.00 40.51 14.99
C ALA A 147 1.72 39.24 14.18
N MET A 148 0.93 39.37 13.12
CA MET A 148 0.45 38.23 12.34
C MET A 148 1.59 37.53 11.59
N ASP A 149 2.48 38.31 11.00
CA ASP A 149 3.68 37.87 10.29
C ASP A 149 4.67 37.11 11.19
N GLU A 150 4.60 37.31 12.50
CA GLU A 150 5.40 36.59 13.49
C GLU A 150 4.75 35.25 13.92
N ILE A 151 3.43 35.13 13.89
CA ILE A 151 2.70 33.93 14.38
C ILE A 151 2.35 32.98 13.24
N GLN A 152 2.00 33.52 12.07
CA GLN A 152 1.48 32.74 10.94
C GLN A 152 2.47 31.72 10.38
N PRO A 153 3.78 32.03 10.22
CA PRO A 153 4.76 31.08 9.71
C PRO A 153 4.83 29.81 10.56
N ASP A 154 4.93 29.94 11.88
CA ASP A 154 5.03 28.81 12.80
C ASP A 154 3.75 27.96 12.79
N LEU A 155 2.57 28.59 12.76
CA LEU A 155 1.30 27.87 12.66
C LEU A 155 1.16 27.13 11.33
N ARG A 156 1.68 27.69 10.23
CA ARG A 156 1.70 27.04 8.91
C ARG A 156 2.59 25.82 8.94
N GLU A 157 3.81 25.99 9.46
CA GLU A 157 4.77 24.90 9.62
C GLU A 157 4.23 23.79 10.53
N LEU A 158 3.52 24.15 11.59
CA LEU A 158 2.83 23.20 12.47
C LEU A 158 1.78 22.38 11.70
N MET A 159 0.92 23.04 10.92
CA MET A 159 -0.11 22.36 10.12
C MET A 159 0.49 21.44 9.06
N GLU A 160 1.54 21.88 8.38
CA GLU A 160 2.26 21.07 7.39
C GLU A 160 2.92 19.86 8.05
N THR A 161 3.56 20.04 9.20
CA THR A 161 4.21 18.97 9.95
C THR A 161 3.20 17.94 10.46
N MET A 162 2.07 18.39 11.01
CA MET A 162 0.94 17.51 11.37
C MET A 162 0.34 16.79 10.15
N SER A 163 0.37 17.41 8.97
CA SER A 163 -0.14 16.79 7.74
C SER A 163 0.76 15.71 7.17
N ARG A 164 2.07 15.76 7.44
CA ARG A 164 3.03 14.71 7.07
C ARG A 164 2.96 13.47 7.97
N MET A 165 2.37 13.59 9.17
CA MET A 165 2.28 12.48 10.11
C MET A 165 1.18 11.49 9.72
N SER A 166 1.57 10.40 9.06
CA SER A 166 0.70 9.32 8.59
C SER A 166 0.05 8.50 9.72
N SER A 167 0.56 8.59 10.95
CA SER A 167 -0.04 7.96 12.13
C SER A 167 -1.21 8.74 12.73
N LEU A 168 -1.45 9.99 12.30
CA LEU A 168 -2.60 10.75 12.76
C LEU A 168 -3.86 10.30 12.00
N PRO A 169 -4.99 10.05 12.70
CA PRO A 169 -6.27 9.79 12.05
C PRO A 169 -6.66 10.91 11.09
N SER A 170 -7.35 10.56 10.00
CA SER A 170 -7.79 11.49 8.95
C SER A 170 -8.77 12.59 9.44
N GLY A 171 -9.35 12.44 10.63
CA GLY A 171 -10.21 13.43 11.31
C GLY A 171 -9.70 13.83 12.69
N PHE A 172 -8.38 13.93 12.87
CA PHE A 172 -7.81 14.36 14.15
C PHE A 172 -8.22 15.81 14.46
N GLU A 173 -9.00 16.00 15.52
CA GLU A 173 -9.54 17.30 15.96
C GLU A 173 -8.47 18.40 16.05
N GLY A 174 -7.29 18.07 16.58
CA GLY A 174 -6.19 19.03 16.70
C GLY A 174 -5.75 19.61 15.35
N LYS A 175 -5.78 18.80 14.28
CA LYS A 175 -5.44 19.24 12.93
C LYS A 175 -6.49 20.20 12.36
N GLU A 176 -7.77 19.89 12.58
CA GLU A 176 -8.88 20.76 12.16
C GLU A 176 -8.84 22.10 12.90
N ARG A 177 -8.49 22.09 14.18
CA ARG A 177 -8.38 23.30 15.01
C ARG A 177 -7.25 24.21 14.55
N VAL A 178 -6.05 23.65 14.32
CA VAL A 178 -4.89 24.41 13.80
C VAL A 178 -5.20 25.00 12.42
N ASN A 179 -5.84 24.21 11.54
CA ASN A 179 -6.30 24.70 10.24
C ASN A 179 -7.29 25.87 10.37
N SER A 180 -8.24 25.79 11.31
CA SER A 180 -9.21 26.86 11.56
C SER A 180 -8.51 28.15 12.02
N TRP A 181 -7.48 28.05 12.86
CA TRP A 181 -6.68 29.21 13.28
C TRP A 181 -5.91 29.84 12.12
N LEU A 182 -5.32 29.04 11.25
CA LEU A 182 -4.63 29.51 10.05
C LEU A 182 -5.56 30.24 9.08
N VAL A 183 -6.75 29.69 8.85
CA VAL A 183 -7.78 30.33 8.01
C VAL A 183 -8.19 31.68 8.61
N PHE A 184 -8.42 31.72 9.93
CA PHE A 184 -8.77 32.96 10.63
C PHE A 184 -7.68 34.03 10.49
N LEU A 185 -6.40 33.67 10.73
CA LEU A 185 -5.28 34.60 10.57
C LEU A 185 -5.10 35.08 9.13
N SER A 186 -5.31 34.19 8.16
CA SER A 186 -5.23 34.55 6.73
C SER A 186 -6.35 35.51 6.35
N TYR A 187 -7.58 35.28 6.83
CA TYR A 187 -8.72 36.18 6.61
C TYR A 187 -8.47 37.59 7.16
N LEU A 188 -7.86 37.70 8.34
CA LEU A 188 -7.51 39.01 8.92
C LEU A 188 -6.55 39.81 8.03
N VAL A 189 -5.60 39.15 7.35
CA VAL A 189 -4.70 39.83 6.39
C VAL A 189 -5.46 40.34 5.18
N TYR A 190 -6.32 39.52 4.59
CA TYR A 190 -7.14 39.96 3.45
C TYR A 190 -8.05 41.13 3.82
N PHE A 191 -8.63 41.11 5.03
CA PHE A 191 -9.44 42.20 5.53
C PHE A 191 -8.61 43.48 5.73
N PHE A 192 -7.44 43.40 6.35
CA PHE A 192 -6.57 44.55 6.61
C PHE A 192 -6.03 45.18 5.31
N LEU A 193 -5.59 44.35 4.36
CA LEU A 193 -5.15 44.81 3.04
C LEU A 193 -6.30 45.46 2.25
N SER A 194 -7.51 44.89 2.32
CA SER A 194 -8.69 45.47 1.66
C SER A 194 -9.10 46.81 2.30
N PHE A 195 -8.92 46.95 3.61
CA PHE A 195 -9.19 48.19 4.34
C PHE A 195 -8.17 49.28 3.97
N GLN A 196 -6.87 48.96 3.93
CA GLN A 196 -5.82 49.89 3.47
C GLN A 196 -5.97 50.29 2.00
N ALA A 197 -6.49 49.41 1.13
CA ALA A 197 -6.74 49.74 -0.27
C ALA A 197 -7.98 50.62 -0.49
N SER A 198 -8.84 50.76 0.53
CA SER A 198 -10.08 51.55 0.49
C SER A 198 -9.97 52.92 1.16
N THR A 199 -8.77 53.30 1.64
CA THR A 199 -8.44 54.62 2.23
C THR A 199 -7.43 55.35 1.36
#